data_AF-A0A1M5R5J9-F1
#
_entry.id   AF-A0A1M5R5J9-F1
#
_cell.length_a   1.000
_cell.length_b   1.000
_cell.length_c   1.000
_cell.angle_alpha   90.00
_cell.angle_beta   90.00
_cell.angle_gamma   90.00
#
_symmetry.space_group_name_H-M   'P 1'
#
loop_
_entity.id
_entity.type
_entity.pdbx_description
1 polymer ?
#
loop_
_entity_poly.entity_id
_entity_poly.type
_entity_poly.pdbx_seq_one_letter_code
_entity_poly.pdbx_strand_id
1 'polypeptide(L)'
;MNLMDTYLSSLNNQVMLVFLILALGFLVGRIKIAGVQLGVSGVLVVALVAGHLGFTMPSVVGDVGIVLFLGCVGLVAGSSFFKNLKRNFLAFVCTSLGVVILGGIMVVLTVKITGMPTSLALGISSGALTSTSSLGSTIEITGDAIASVGYGITYIFGTLSIVLFVQIIPKLFKVDTSKELEKLREFNFESNKKDTLNKLILIDKTGIFVVCLTVVLGALIGGIELKLGPTSTFSLRNSGGALIAGLLISNAGHIGRISLEAPVQTLKALRDLGISLFLAYNGLNAGHGFLEILSKYGFVIFIIGAIMSVATITVAFIISRYIFKLPLFAALGATTGAMTSAPSLNVLVSISDDSVTPYYAVCQPIATIALILLPEIVVYILS
;
A
#
# COMPACT_ATOMS: atom_id res chain seq x y z
N MET A 1 8.08 18.46 42.95
CA MET A 1 7.86 17.73 41.68
C MET A 1 9.24 17.52 41.09
N ASN A 2 9.76 16.29 41.05
CA ASN A 2 11.12 16.07 40.55
C ASN A 2 11.17 16.33 39.04
N LEU A 3 12.35 16.67 38.53
CA LEU A 3 12.57 16.91 37.09
C LEU A 3 12.03 15.73 36.27
N MET A 4 12.27 14.50 36.74
CA MET A 4 11.79 13.25 36.13
C MET A 4 10.25 13.19 36.01
N ASP A 5 9.52 13.59 37.05
CA ASP A 5 8.04 13.61 37.04
C ASP A 5 7.51 14.65 36.05
N THR A 6 8.24 15.77 35.90
CA THR A 6 7.91 16.83 34.94
C THR A 6 8.17 16.38 33.50
N TYR A 7 9.26 15.64 33.25
CA TYR A 7 9.54 15.01 31.95
C TYR A 7 8.54 13.90 31.60
N LEU A 8 8.15 13.05 32.58
CA LEU A 8 7.13 12.02 32.40
C LEU A 8 5.74 12.62 32.15
N SER A 9 5.40 13.74 32.82
CA SER A 9 4.17 14.48 32.54
C SER A 9 4.18 15.15 31.16
N SER A 10 5.35 15.60 30.69
CA SER A 10 5.54 16.15 29.34
C SER A 10 5.46 15.08 28.25
N LEU A 11 5.90 13.84 28.55
CA LEU A 11 5.72 12.65 27.71
C LEU A 11 4.25 12.24 27.54
N ASN A 12 3.37 12.70 28.42
CA ASN A 12 1.92 12.53 28.29
C ASN A 12 1.28 13.55 27.32
N ASN A 13 2.07 14.49 26.80
CA ASN A 13 1.63 15.35 25.70
C ASN A 13 1.54 14.53 24.42
N GLN A 14 0.32 14.13 24.07
CA GLN A 14 0.02 13.30 22.89
C GLN A 14 0.54 13.94 21.59
N VAL A 15 0.57 15.28 21.48
CA VAL A 15 1.13 15.96 20.31
C VAL A 15 2.63 15.73 20.21
N MET A 16 3.35 15.88 21.33
CA MET A 16 4.78 15.60 21.38
C MET A 16 5.06 14.14 21.05
N LEU A 17 4.27 13.21 21.58
CA LEU A 17 4.39 11.78 21.30
C LEU A 17 4.23 11.45 19.82
N VAL A 18 3.24 12.03 19.14
CA VAL A 18 3.05 11.87 17.68
C VAL A 18 4.34 12.27 16.95
N PHE A 19 4.82 13.49 17.17
CA PHE A 19 6.01 13.98 16.46
C PHE A 19 7.29 13.24 16.85
N LEU A 20 7.40 12.75 18.09
CA LEU A 20 8.53 11.96 18.54
C LEU A 20 8.56 10.59 17.85
N ILE A 21 7.42 9.89 17.80
CA ILE A 21 7.29 8.61 17.09
C ILE A 21 7.60 8.80 15.60
N LEU A 22 7.10 9.87 14.98
CA LEU A 22 7.42 10.19 13.59
C LEU A 22 8.92 10.44 13.39
N ALA A 23 9.52 11.32 14.20
CA ALA A 23 10.93 11.69 14.07
C ALA A 23 11.86 10.48 14.23
N LEU A 24 11.67 9.69 15.30
CA LEU A 24 12.42 8.46 15.55
C LEU A 24 12.10 7.40 14.48
N GLY A 25 10.85 7.30 14.06
CA GLY A 25 10.40 6.38 13.03
C GLY A 25 11.06 6.62 11.68
N PHE A 26 11.18 7.88 11.25
CA PHE A 26 11.92 8.23 10.05
C PHE A 26 13.43 7.99 10.19
N LEU A 27 13.99 8.20 11.38
CA LEU A 27 15.39 7.87 11.66
C LEU A 27 15.66 6.36 11.52
N VAL A 28 14.80 5.52 12.13
CA VAL A 28 14.83 4.05 11.99
C VAL A 28 14.57 3.64 10.55
N GLY A 29 13.65 4.32 9.86
CA GLY A 29 13.29 4.08 8.46
C GLY A 29 14.45 4.24 7.48
N ARG A 30 15.45 5.07 7.83
CA ARG A 30 16.68 5.27 7.03
C ARG A 30 17.67 4.12 7.14
N ILE A 31 17.52 3.23 8.12
CA ILE A 31 18.40 2.08 8.30
C ILE A 31 18.26 1.16 7.08
N LYS A 32 19.41 0.81 6.49
CA LYS A 32 19.51 -0.10 5.34
C LYS A 32 19.93 -1.49 5.83
N ILE A 33 19.11 -2.50 5.57
CA ILE A 33 19.45 -3.90 5.82
C ILE A 33 19.42 -4.61 4.47
N ALA A 34 20.53 -5.26 4.10
CA ALA A 34 20.68 -5.97 2.81
C ALA A 34 20.28 -5.13 1.57
N GLY A 35 20.58 -3.83 1.57
CA GLY A 35 20.26 -2.92 0.46
C GLY A 35 18.82 -2.40 0.44
N VAL A 36 17.95 -2.88 1.34
CA VAL A 36 16.55 -2.43 1.47
C VAL A 36 16.44 -1.42 2.62
N GLN A 37 15.75 -0.29 2.36
CA GLN A 37 15.39 0.68 3.40
C GLN A 37 14.02 0.32 3.98
N LEU A 38 13.87 0.38 5.30
CA LEU A 38 12.56 0.16 5.95
C LEU A 38 11.55 1.25 5.56
N GLY A 39 12.02 2.46 5.26
CA GLY A 39 11.16 3.58 4.85
C GLY A 39 10.17 3.95 5.95
N VAL A 40 8.93 4.23 5.56
CA VAL A 40 7.89 4.69 6.51
C VAL A 40 7.49 3.59 7.51
N SER A 41 7.76 2.32 7.21
CA SER A 41 7.56 1.21 8.14
C SER A 41 8.44 1.30 9.40
N GLY A 42 9.48 2.13 9.40
CA GLY A 42 10.23 2.46 10.64
C GLY A 42 9.36 3.13 11.70
N VAL A 43 8.36 3.92 11.28
CA VAL A 43 7.37 4.54 12.19
C VAL A 43 6.55 3.49 12.92
N LEU A 44 6.13 2.43 12.21
CA LEU A 44 5.41 1.31 12.83
C LEU A 44 6.24 0.61 13.90
N VAL A 45 7.53 0.36 13.64
CA VAL A 45 8.42 -0.31 14.61
C VAL A 45 8.57 0.52 15.88
N VAL A 46 8.83 1.82 15.74
CA VAL A 46 8.92 2.73 16.90
C VAL A 46 7.58 2.80 17.64
N ALA A 47 6.46 2.85 16.91
CA ALA A 47 5.13 2.88 17.49
C ALA A 47 4.79 1.60 18.27
N LEU A 48 5.16 0.41 17.75
CA LEU A 48 4.99 -0.87 18.46
C LEU A 48 5.74 -0.88 19.80
N VAL A 49 6.98 -0.38 19.81
CA VAL A 49 7.78 -0.26 21.04
C VAL A 49 7.13 0.75 22.01
N ALA A 50 6.73 1.93 21.52
CA ALA A 50 6.05 2.92 22.35
C ALA A 50 4.72 2.40 22.92
N GLY A 51 3.95 1.66 22.12
CA GLY A 51 2.72 1.00 22.56
C GLY A 51 2.97 -0.05 23.63
N HIS A 52 4.04 -0.85 23.47
CA HIS A 52 4.45 -1.81 24.49
C HIS A 52 4.83 -1.13 25.82
N LEU A 53 5.37 0.08 25.77
CA LEU A 53 5.66 0.92 26.94
C LEU A 53 4.41 1.59 27.55
N GLY A 54 3.22 1.38 26.98
CA GLY A 54 1.95 1.87 27.50
C GLY A 54 1.55 3.28 27.05
N PHE A 55 2.23 3.85 26.05
CA PHE A 55 1.83 5.14 25.48
C PHE A 55 0.52 5.02 24.70
N THR A 56 -0.29 6.09 24.66
CA THR A 56 -1.57 6.13 23.95
C THR A 56 -1.69 7.37 23.05
N MET A 57 -2.51 7.28 22.01
CA MET A 57 -2.71 8.33 21.01
C MET A 57 -4.19 8.41 20.61
N PRO A 58 -4.75 9.60 20.32
CA PRO A 58 -6.13 9.73 19.85
C PRO A 58 -6.35 9.03 18.51
N SER A 59 -7.51 8.38 18.35
CA SER A 59 -7.89 7.68 17.12
C SER A 59 -7.92 8.57 15.88
N VAL A 60 -8.30 9.83 16.07
CA VAL A 60 -8.35 10.85 15.01
C VAL A 60 -7.02 10.96 14.26
N VAL A 61 -5.88 10.72 14.92
CA VAL A 61 -4.57 10.74 14.25
C VAL A 61 -4.46 9.61 13.21
N GLY A 62 -4.92 8.42 13.57
CA GLY A 62 -4.96 7.27 12.66
C GLY A 62 -5.96 7.45 11.53
N ASP A 63 -7.17 7.93 11.85
CA ASP A 63 -8.26 8.14 10.90
C ASP A 63 -7.91 9.20 9.85
N VAL A 64 -7.35 10.34 10.28
CA VAL A 64 -6.84 11.36 9.36
C VAL A 64 -5.68 10.80 8.53
N GLY A 65 -4.80 10.01 9.16
CA GLY A 65 -3.66 9.39 8.50
C GLY A 65 -4.06 8.50 7.32
N ILE A 66 -5.00 7.56 7.52
CA ILE A 66 -5.37 6.59 6.49
C ILE A 66 -6.10 7.24 5.31
N VAL A 67 -7.00 8.18 5.60
CA VAL A 67 -7.79 8.87 4.57
C VAL A 67 -6.89 9.81 3.75
N LEU A 68 -5.97 10.53 4.39
CA LEU A 68 -4.98 11.35 3.70
C LEU A 68 -4.04 10.50 2.84
N PHE A 69 -3.57 9.38 3.37
CA PHE A 69 -2.72 8.43 2.65
C PHE A 69 -3.39 7.94 1.37
N LEU A 70 -4.60 7.37 1.49
CA LEU A 70 -5.29 6.75 0.36
C LEU A 70 -5.82 7.75 -0.65
N GLY A 71 -6.26 8.92 -0.19
CA GLY A 71 -6.60 10.03 -1.09
C GLY A 71 -5.41 10.43 -1.97
N CYS A 72 -4.22 10.59 -1.36
CA CYS A 72 -3.02 10.92 -2.11
C CYS A 72 -2.54 9.76 -3.01
N VAL A 73 -2.66 8.50 -2.58
CA VAL A 73 -2.39 7.34 -3.44
C VAL A 73 -3.27 7.38 -4.69
N GLY A 74 -4.58 7.64 -4.52
CA GLY A 74 -5.53 7.75 -5.63
C GLY A 74 -5.18 8.88 -6.59
N LEU A 75 -4.85 10.06 -6.05
CA LEU A 75 -4.47 11.22 -6.86
C LEU A 75 -3.19 10.99 -7.67
N VAL A 76 -2.17 10.37 -7.08
CA VAL A 76 -0.91 10.03 -7.78
C VAL A 76 -1.14 8.94 -8.84
N ALA A 77 -1.97 7.96 -8.51
CA ALA A 77 -2.26 6.83 -9.39
C ALA A 77 -3.10 7.23 -10.62
N GLY A 78 -4.13 8.07 -10.43
CA GLY A 78 -5.16 8.31 -11.46
C GLY A 78 -4.61 8.83 -12.78
N SER A 79 -3.72 9.81 -12.73
CA SER A 79 -3.13 10.43 -13.92
C SER A 79 -2.35 9.44 -14.80
N SER A 80 -1.76 8.41 -14.19
CA SER A 80 -0.97 7.39 -14.89
C SER A 80 -1.81 6.15 -15.22
N PHE A 81 -2.74 5.78 -14.35
CA PHE A 81 -3.60 4.62 -14.51
C PHE A 81 -4.46 4.71 -15.77
N PHE A 82 -5.30 5.74 -15.89
CA PHE A 82 -6.26 5.86 -17.00
C PHE A 82 -5.58 6.07 -18.35
N LYS A 83 -4.41 6.74 -18.36
CA LYS A 83 -3.61 6.95 -19.57
C LYS A 83 -3.00 5.65 -20.08
N ASN A 84 -2.52 4.79 -19.18
CA ASN A 84 -1.83 3.55 -19.54
C ASN A 84 -2.75 2.31 -19.59
N LEU A 85 -4.05 2.46 -19.26
CA LEU A 85 -4.98 1.35 -19.15
C LEU A 85 -5.28 0.62 -20.47
N LYS A 86 -5.13 1.29 -21.62
CA LYS A 86 -5.73 0.85 -22.89
C LYS A 86 -5.06 -0.35 -23.57
N ARG A 87 -3.82 -0.71 -23.24
CA ARG A 87 -3.11 -1.83 -23.91
C ARG A 87 -2.74 -2.92 -22.90
N ASN A 88 -3.08 -4.17 -23.22
CA ASN A 88 -2.91 -5.33 -22.34
C ASN A 88 -3.61 -5.20 -20.98
N PHE A 89 -4.74 -4.48 -20.95
CA PHE A 89 -5.57 -4.30 -19.76
C PHE A 89 -5.86 -5.63 -19.05
N LEU A 90 -6.27 -6.65 -19.80
CA LEU A 90 -6.55 -7.98 -19.26
C LEU A 90 -5.33 -8.61 -18.60
N ALA A 91 -4.12 -8.42 -19.14
CA ALA A 91 -2.91 -8.92 -18.51
C ALA A 91 -2.72 -8.29 -17.13
N PHE A 92 -2.84 -6.97 -17.03
CA PHE A 92 -2.66 -6.24 -15.77
C PHE A 92 -3.75 -6.53 -14.74
N VAL A 93 -5.00 -6.62 -15.19
CA VAL A 93 -6.14 -7.00 -14.34
C VAL A 93 -5.96 -8.41 -13.82
N CYS A 94 -5.72 -9.39 -14.70
CA CYS A 94 -5.57 -10.78 -14.29
C CYS A 94 -4.32 -11.00 -13.41
N THR A 95 -3.20 -10.32 -13.69
CA THR A 95 -2.00 -10.38 -12.84
C THR A 95 -2.31 -9.83 -11.44
N SER A 96 -2.97 -8.67 -11.36
CA SER A 96 -3.31 -8.05 -10.07
C SER A 96 -4.35 -8.86 -9.30
N LEU A 97 -5.45 -9.25 -9.94
CA LEU A 97 -6.49 -10.07 -9.31
C LEU A 97 -5.99 -11.46 -8.94
N GLY A 98 -5.11 -12.07 -9.73
CA GLY A 98 -4.51 -13.36 -9.41
C GLY A 98 -3.71 -13.32 -8.10
N VAL A 99 -2.96 -12.24 -7.86
CA VAL A 99 -2.28 -11.99 -6.59
C VAL A 99 -3.27 -11.85 -5.45
N VAL A 100 -4.32 -11.05 -5.61
CA VAL A 100 -5.32 -10.81 -4.56
C VAL A 100 -6.11 -12.07 -4.23
N ILE A 101 -6.56 -12.81 -5.24
CA ILE A 101 -7.32 -14.06 -5.05
C ILE A 101 -6.46 -15.09 -4.33
N LEU A 102 -5.21 -15.29 -4.77
CA LEU A 102 -4.31 -16.22 -4.08
C LEU A 102 -4.01 -15.76 -2.65
N GLY A 103 -3.79 -14.45 -2.44
CA GLY A 103 -3.63 -13.87 -1.12
C GLY A 103 -4.82 -14.18 -0.21
N GLY A 104 -6.05 -13.98 -0.70
CA GLY A 104 -7.28 -14.30 0.02
C GLY A 104 -7.44 -15.78 0.36
N ILE A 105 -7.18 -16.66 -0.60
CA ILE A 105 -7.18 -18.12 -0.38
C ILE A 105 -6.17 -18.47 0.73
N MET A 106 -4.95 -17.93 0.66
CA MET A 106 -3.91 -18.19 1.65
C MET A 106 -4.29 -17.65 3.04
N VAL A 107 -5.01 -16.53 3.15
CA VAL A 107 -5.55 -16.05 4.43
C VAL A 107 -6.57 -17.03 4.99
N VAL A 108 -7.56 -17.45 4.20
CA VAL A 108 -8.60 -18.40 4.63
C VAL A 108 -7.96 -19.72 5.08
N LEU A 109 -6.99 -20.23 4.33
CA LEU A 109 -6.22 -21.43 4.70
C LEU A 109 -5.44 -21.23 5.99
N THR A 110 -4.77 -20.09 6.15
CA THR A 110 -4.03 -19.76 7.37
C THR A 110 -4.94 -19.79 8.59
N VAL A 111 -6.10 -19.13 8.53
CA VAL A 111 -7.07 -19.11 9.63
C VAL A 111 -7.57 -20.52 9.96
N LYS A 112 -7.96 -21.31 8.96
CA LYS A 112 -8.49 -22.67 9.17
C LYS A 112 -7.45 -23.66 9.69
N ILE A 113 -6.19 -23.56 9.26
CA ILE A 113 -5.13 -24.50 9.64
C ILE A 113 -4.53 -24.13 11.02
N THR A 114 -4.31 -22.85 11.28
CA THR A 114 -3.60 -22.40 12.48
C THR A 114 -4.51 -21.94 13.62
N GLY A 115 -5.79 -21.66 13.33
CA GLY A 115 -6.73 -21.09 14.29
C GLY A 115 -6.38 -19.65 14.70
N MET A 116 -5.53 -18.95 13.93
CA MET A 116 -5.17 -17.56 14.20
C MET A 116 -6.34 -16.59 13.99
N PRO A 117 -6.38 -15.47 14.72
CA PRO A 117 -7.35 -14.41 14.47
C PRO A 117 -7.32 -13.93 13.02
N THR A 118 -8.50 -13.73 12.43
CA THR A 118 -8.65 -13.26 11.03
C THR A 118 -7.95 -11.92 10.80
N SER A 119 -8.02 -11.00 11.76
CA SER A 119 -7.32 -9.71 11.74
C SER A 119 -5.80 -9.87 11.63
N LEU A 120 -5.22 -10.80 12.40
CA LEU A 120 -3.79 -11.12 12.33
C LEU A 120 -3.42 -11.72 10.97
N ALA A 121 -4.19 -12.69 10.47
CA ALA A 121 -3.92 -13.33 9.18
C ALA A 121 -4.04 -12.35 7.98
N LEU A 122 -5.00 -11.43 8.03
CA LEU A 122 -5.12 -10.32 7.08
C LEU A 122 -3.94 -9.33 7.19
N GLY A 123 -3.45 -9.08 8.39
CA GLY A 123 -2.23 -8.32 8.64
C GLY A 123 -0.98 -8.97 8.01
N ILE A 124 -0.80 -10.29 8.23
CA ILE A 124 0.25 -11.10 7.61
C ILE A 124 0.21 -10.97 6.09
N SER A 125 -0.98 -11.09 5.49
CA SER A 125 -1.20 -10.90 4.06
C SER A 125 -0.83 -9.51 3.59
N SER A 126 -1.29 -8.47 4.29
CA SER A 126 -1.02 -7.07 3.97
C SER A 126 0.48 -6.79 3.91
N GLY A 127 1.25 -7.32 4.86
CA GLY A 127 2.72 -7.19 4.85
C GLY A 127 3.37 -8.04 3.75
N ALA A 128 2.96 -9.29 3.56
CA ALA A 128 3.52 -10.18 2.55
C ALA A 128 3.31 -9.67 1.11
N LEU A 129 2.16 -9.04 0.85
CA LEU A 129 1.81 -8.38 -0.42
C LEU A 129 2.22 -6.88 -0.44
N THR A 130 2.93 -6.41 0.58
CA THR A 130 3.44 -5.04 0.75
C THR A 130 2.41 -3.91 0.60
N SER A 131 1.14 -4.21 0.89
CA SER A 131 0.01 -3.30 0.71
C SER A 131 -0.47 -2.72 2.05
N THR A 132 0.01 -1.52 2.37
CA THR A 132 -0.45 -0.79 3.55
C THR A 132 -1.92 -0.37 3.45
N SER A 133 -2.44 -0.19 2.24
CA SER A 133 -3.86 0.08 2.00
C SER A 133 -4.75 -1.07 2.49
N SER A 134 -4.29 -2.32 2.29
CA SER A 134 -4.98 -3.52 2.79
C SER A 134 -4.97 -3.59 4.32
N LEU A 135 -3.86 -3.18 4.96
CA LEU A 135 -3.79 -3.07 6.42
C LEU A 135 -4.81 -2.04 6.94
N GLY A 136 -4.89 -0.87 6.31
CA GLY A 136 -5.89 0.15 6.63
C GLY A 136 -7.32 -0.39 6.62
N SER A 137 -7.70 -1.01 5.51
CA SER A 137 -9.02 -1.63 5.36
C SER A 137 -9.26 -2.75 6.40
N THR A 138 -8.24 -3.58 6.66
CA THR A 138 -8.30 -4.64 7.67
C THR A 138 -8.66 -4.09 9.04
N ILE A 139 -7.97 -3.03 9.48
CA ILE A 139 -8.22 -2.43 10.79
C ILE A 139 -9.58 -1.73 10.84
N GLU A 140 -9.98 -1.03 9.77
CA GLU A 140 -11.30 -0.38 9.72
C GLU A 140 -12.46 -1.39 9.77
N ILE A 141 -12.28 -2.59 9.18
CA ILE A 141 -13.30 -3.64 9.16
C ILE A 141 -13.32 -4.44 10.46
N THR A 142 -12.15 -4.82 10.97
CA THR A 142 -12.05 -5.71 12.13
C THR A 142 -12.05 -4.97 13.47
N GLY A 143 -11.72 -3.68 13.47
CA GLY A 143 -11.51 -2.89 14.69
C GLY A 143 -10.28 -3.32 15.49
N ASP A 144 -9.41 -4.17 14.93
CA ASP A 144 -8.36 -4.86 15.65
C ASP A 144 -6.97 -4.48 15.15
N ALA A 145 -6.22 -3.77 16.01
CA ALA A 145 -4.88 -3.29 15.70
C ALA A 145 -3.85 -4.43 15.59
N ILE A 146 -4.17 -5.67 16.01
CA ILE A 146 -3.27 -6.83 15.91
C ILE A 146 -2.75 -7.06 14.49
N ALA A 147 -3.54 -6.66 13.48
CA ALA A 147 -3.15 -6.73 12.07
C ALA A 147 -1.82 -6.00 11.81
N SER A 148 -1.53 -4.92 12.55
CA SER A 148 -0.29 -4.15 12.44
C SER A 148 0.93 -4.95 12.87
N VAL A 149 0.79 -5.89 13.81
CA VAL A 149 1.87 -6.81 14.21
C VAL A 149 2.20 -7.76 13.06
N GLY A 150 1.17 -8.39 12.49
CA GLY A 150 1.31 -9.29 11.34
C GLY A 150 1.97 -8.57 10.16
N TYR A 151 1.47 -7.38 9.82
CA TYR A 151 2.02 -6.55 8.75
C TYR A 151 3.48 -6.17 9.02
N GLY A 152 3.81 -5.70 10.23
CA GLY A 152 5.16 -5.25 10.56
C GLY A 152 6.20 -6.36 10.40
N ILE A 153 5.87 -7.58 10.82
CA ILE A 153 6.77 -8.74 10.70
C ILE A 153 6.91 -9.17 9.24
N THR A 154 5.81 -9.28 8.49
CA THR A 154 5.84 -9.85 7.14
C THR A 154 6.21 -8.85 6.05
N TYR A 155 6.10 -7.54 6.28
CA TYR A 155 6.44 -6.49 5.29
C TYR A 155 7.89 -6.56 4.82
N ILE A 156 8.81 -6.87 5.73
CA ILE A 156 10.25 -7.02 5.42
C ILE A 156 10.44 -8.18 4.43
N PHE A 157 9.79 -9.32 4.67
CA PHE A 157 9.85 -10.47 3.79
C PHE A 157 9.14 -10.21 2.47
N GLY A 158 7.97 -9.58 2.51
CA GLY A 158 7.24 -9.18 1.31
C GLY A 158 8.12 -8.38 0.36
N THR A 159 8.77 -7.33 0.89
CA THR A 159 9.65 -6.45 0.13
C THR A 159 10.93 -7.15 -0.32
N LEU A 160 11.57 -7.92 0.57
CA LEU A 160 12.82 -8.62 0.26
C LEU A 160 12.62 -9.68 -0.83
N SER A 161 11.55 -10.49 -0.72
CA SER A 161 11.23 -11.55 -1.68
C SER A 161 11.06 -11.02 -3.09
N ILE A 162 10.30 -9.93 -3.29
CA ILE A 162 10.11 -9.35 -4.63
C ILE A 162 11.36 -8.65 -5.15
N VAL A 163 12.14 -8.00 -4.29
CA VAL A 163 13.44 -7.41 -4.67
C VAL A 163 14.40 -8.49 -5.16
N LEU A 164 14.55 -9.58 -4.41
CA LEU A 164 15.39 -10.71 -4.80
C LEU A 164 14.87 -11.38 -6.07
N PHE A 165 13.56 -11.55 -6.20
CA PHE A 165 12.95 -12.13 -7.39
C PHE A 165 13.27 -11.33 -8.66
N VAL A 166 13.12 -9.99 -8.59
CA VAL A 166 13.48 -9.08 -9.69
C VAL A 166 14.96 -9.17 -10.07
N GLN A 167 15.86 -9.39 -9.11
CA GLN A 167 17.30 -9.53 -9.37
C GLN A 167 17.70 -10.91 -9.89
N ILE A 168 17.06 -11.97 -9.40
CA ILE A 168 17.40 -13.36 -9.71
C ILE A 168 16.85 -13.76 -11.07
N ILE A 169 15.61 -13.40 -11.40
CA ILE A 169 14.95 -13.88 -12.62
C ILE A 169 15.71 -13.52 -13.90
N PRO A 170 16.12 -12.26 -14.17
CA PRO A 170 16.90 -11.94 -15.38
C PRO A 170 18.22 -12.71 -15.49
N LYS A 171 18.89 -12.94 -14.35
CA LYS A 171 20.13 -13.73 -14.28
C LYS A 171 19.87 -15.22 -14.55
N LEU A 172 18.78 -15.76 -14.00
CA LEU A 172 18.37 -17.15 -14.21
C LEU A 172 18.05 -17.43 -15.68
N PHE A 173 17.37 -16.50 -16.35
CA PHE A 173 17.03 -16.60 -17.78
C PHE A 173 18.17 -16.18 -18.72
N LYS A 174 19.33 -15.76 -18.20
CA LYS A 174 20.50 -15.28 -18.96
C LYS A 174 20.10 -14.26 -20.04
N VAL A 175 19.27 -13.29 -19.66
CA VAL A 175 18.66 -12.35 -20.61
C VAL A 175 19.65 -11.32 -21.10
N ASP A 176 19.63 -11.09 -22.42
CA ASP A 176 20.26 -9.93 -23.05
C ASP A 176 19.37 -8.70 -22.82
N THR A 177 19.78 -7.83 -21.90
CA THR A 177 19.02 -6.65 -21.48
C THR A 177 18.67 -5.77 -22.68
N SER A 178 19.61 -5.55 -23.60
CA SER A 178 19.41 -4.67 -24.75
C SER A 178 18.29 -5.18 -25.66
N LYS A 179 18.31 -6.48 -25.99
CA LYS A 179 17.27 -7.11 -26.82
C LYS A 179 15.91 -7.14 -26.15
N GLU A 180 15.87 -7.31 -24.83
CA GLU A 180 14.60 -7.34 -24.11
C GLU A 180 13.99 -5.94 -23.97
N LEU A 181 14.82 -4.89 -23.85
CA LEU A 181 14.39 -3.50 -23.85
C LEU A 181 13.87 -3.05 -25.22
N GLU A 182 14.44 -3.54 -26.33
CA GLU A 182 13.90 -3.28 -27.68
C GLU A 182 12.45 -3.74 -27.82
N LYS A 183 12.10 -4.91 -27.26
CA LYS A 183 10.72 -5.40 -27.22
C LYS A 183 9.78 -4.48 -26.45
N LEU A 184 10.28 -3.67 -25.51
CA LEU A 184 9.46 -2.70 -24.77
C LEU A 184 9.26 -1.40 -25.56
N ARG A 185 10.22 -1.03 -26.42
CA ARG A 185 10.12 0.15 -27.29
C ARG A 185 9.09 -0.02 -28.40
N GLU A 186 8.92 -1.25 -28.90
CA GLU A 186 7.79 -1.60 -29.79
C GLU A 186 6.44 -1.51 -29.06
N PHE A 187 6.45 -1.73 -27.74
CA PHE A 187 5.34 -1.46 -26.84
C PHE A 187 5.34 0.03 -26.42
N ASN A 188 5.26 0.96 -27.38
CA ASN A 188 5.14 2.39 -27.06
C ASN A 188 3.88 2.70 -26.24
N PHE A 189 4.05 3.13 -24.98
CA PHE A 189 3.06 3.95 -24.29
C PHE A 189 3.28 5.39 -24.79
N GLU A 190 2.28 5.99 -25.43
CA GLU A 190 2.41 7.34 -25.95
C GLU A 190 2.74 8.32 -24.81
N SER A 191 3.98 8.76 -24.76
CA SER A 191 4.35 10.03 -24.14
C SER A 191 4.02 11.13 -25.13
N ASN A 192 2.81 11.69 -25.08
CA ASN A 192 2.44 13.02 -25.59
C ASN A 192 0.91 13.17 -25.47
N LYS A 193 0.28 14.32 -25.18
CA LYS A 193 0.61 15.75 -25.29
C LYS A 193 0.20 16.47 -24.00
N LYS A 194 0.89 17.56 -23.67
CA LYS A 194 0.26 18.66 -22.91
C LYS A 194 -0.86 19.19 -23.81
N ASP A 195 -2.11 18.80 -23.55
CA ASP A 195 -3.22 19.42 -24.22
C ASP A 195 -3.32 20.89 -23.80
N THR A 196 -3.58 21.72 -24.80
CA THR A 196 -3.70 23.17 -24.81
C THR A 196 -4.56 23.67 -23.64
N LEU A 197 -3.89 24.12 -22.58
CA LEU A 197 -4.54 24.78 -21.46
C LEU A 197 -5.01 26.17 -21.90
N ASN A 198 -6.33 26.31 -22.07
CA ASN A 198 -7.00 27.53 -21.64
C ASN A 198 -6.55 27.84 -20.20
N LYS A 199 -6.33 29.11 -19.83
CA LYS A 199 -5.92 29.53 -18.47
C LYS A 199 -6.87 28.97 -17.41
N LEU A 200 -6.59 27.77 -16.90
CA LEU A 200 -7.30 27.21 -15.74
C LEU A 200 -6.94 28.04 -14.50
N ILE A 201 -7.94 28.25 -13.66
CA ILE A 201 -7.80 28.87 -12.35
C ILE A 201 -7.23 27.81 -11.42
N LEU A 202 -6.04 28.07 -10.91
CA LEU A 202 -5.39 27.26 -9.90
C LEU A 202 -5.76 27.83 -8.52
N ILE A 203 -6.49 27.07 -7.71
CA ILE A 203 -6.94 27.54 -6.38
C ILE A 203 -5.74 27.70 -5.43
N ASP A 204 -4.86 26.71 -5.40
CA ASP A 204 -3.63 26.77 -4.64
C ASP A 204 -2.47 26.11 -5.39
N LYS A 205 -1.27 26.69 -5.29
CA LYS A 205 -0.07 26.17 -5.99
C LYS A 205 0.39 24.82 -5.46
N THR A 206 0.07 24.53 -4.20
CA THR A 206 0.50 23.33 -3.51
C THR A 206 -0.36 22.11 -3.81
N GLY A 207 -1.58 22.29 -4.32
CA GLY A 207 -2.56 21.23 -4.55
C GLY A 207 -3.25 20.72 -3.27
N ILE A 208 -3.16 21.46 -2.15
CA ILE A 208 -3.80 21.12 -0.87
C ILE A 208 -5.31 21.16 -1.02
N PHE A 209 -5.86 22.12 -1.78
CA PHE A 209 -7.30 22.17 -2.05
C PHE A 209 -7.78 20.86 -2.69
N VAL A 210 -7.04 20.35 -3.67
CA VAL A 210 -7.37 19.11 -4.37
C VAL A 210 -7.39 17.93 -3.40
N VAL A 211 -6.40 17.84 -2.50
CA VAL A 211 -6.36 16.79 -1.48
C VAL A 211 -7.54 16.90 -0.51
N CYS A 212 -7.87 18.10 -0.01
CA CYS A 212 -9.03 18.29 0.85
C CYS A 212 -10.34 17.91 0.14
N LEU A 213 -10.51 18.32 -1.12
CA LEU A 213 -11.66 17.94 -1.94
C LEU A 213 -11.74 16.43 -2.12
N THR A 214 -10.61 15.76 -2.38
CA THR A 214 -10.52 14.31 -2.47
C THR A 214 -10.96 13.62 -1.18
N VAL A 215 -10.51 14.10 -0.02
CA VAL A 215 -10.88 13.52 1.28
C VAL A 215 -12.38 13.68 1.54
N VAL A 216 -12.95 14.88 1.29
CA VAL A 216 -14.38 15.14 1.48
C VAL A 216 -15.23 14.26 0.57
N LEU A 217 -14.94 14.24 -0.73
CA LEU A 217 -15.66 13.38 -1.69
C LEU A 217 -15.44 11.90 -1.38
N GLY A 218 -14.26 11.55 -0.89
CA GLY A 218 -13.92 10.20 -0.47
C GLY A 218 -14.76 9.72 0.70
N ALA A 219 -14.93 10.53 1.74
CA ALA A 219 -15.80 10.21 2.86
C ALA A 219 -17.27 10.05 2.42
N LEU A 220 -17.75 10.89 1.48
CA LEU A 220 -19.10 10.76 0.91
C LEU A 220 -19.29 9.46 0.13
N ILE A 221 -18.31 9.08 -0.71
CA ILE A 221 -18.33 7.81 -1.45
C ILE A 221 -18.24 6.62 -0.48
N GLY A 222 -17.36 6.72 0.53
CA GLY A 222 -17.14 5.71 1.54
C GLY A 222 -18.38 5.43 2.40
N GLY A 223 -19.16 6.45 2.72
CA GLY A 223 -20.40 6.32 3.49
C GLY A 223 -21.57 5.66 2.75
N ILE A 224 -21.41 5.31 1.46
CA ILE A 224 -22.46 4.59 0.71
C ILE A 224 -22.45 3.13 1.13
N GLU A 225 -23.50 2.71 1.84
CA GLU A 225 -23.72 1.33 2.24
C GLU A 225 -24.57 0.58 1.21
N LEU A 226 -24.00 -0.45 0.61
CA LEU A 226 -24.69 -1.38 -0.30
C LEU A 226 -25.10 -2.63 0.46
N LYS A 227 -26.38 -2.97 0.42
CA LYS A 227 -26.89 -4.22 1.02
C LYS A 227 -26.50 -5.41 0.12
N LEU A 228 -25.64 -6.31 0.62
CA LEU A 228 -25.24 -7.54 -0.09
C LEU A 228 -26.04 -8.78 0.35
N GLY A 229 -27.08 -8.59 1.16
CA GLY A 229 -27.98 -9.66 1.57
C GLY A 229 -28.99 -9.18 2.60
N PRO A 230 -29.68 -10.11 3.28
CA PRO A 230 -30.65 -9.79 4.32
C PRO A 230 -30.02 -9.12 5.55
N THR A 231 -28.75 -9.42 5.85
CA THR A 231 -28.07 -9.01 7.08
C THR A 231 -26.69 -8.37 6.87
N SER A 232 -26.14 -8.39 5.66
CA SER A 232 -24.80 -7.86 5.36
C SER A 232 -24.85 -6.57 4.54
N THR A 233 -24.10 -5.58 5.00
CA THR A 233 -23.84 -4.32 4.31
C THR A 233 -22.36 -4.24 3.94
N PHE A 234 -22.08 -3.69 2.77
CA PHE A 234 -20.75 -3.41 2.27
C PHE A 234 -20.59 -1.92 2.08
N SER A 235 -19.43 -1.42 2.45
CA SER A 235 -19.09 -0.02 2.33
C SER A 235 -17.60 0.05 2.01
N LEU A 236 -17.23 0.92 1.07
CA LEU A 236 -15.82 1.17 0.79
C LEU A 236 -15.09 1.81 1.99
N ARG A 237 -15.85 2.30 2.98
CA ARG A 237 -15.37 3.06 4.14
C ARG A 237 -14.58 4.30 3.73
N ASN A 238 -14.11 5.05 4.71
CA ASN A 238 -13.38 6.29 4.45
C ASN A 238 -12.10 6.03 3.66
N SER A 239 -11.41 4.92 3.96
CA SER A 239 -10.20 4.48 3.28
C SER A 239 -10.40 4.22 1.78
N GLY A 240 -11.31 3.32 1.43
CA GLY A 240 -11.60 2.96 0.03
C GLY A 240 -12.24 4.12 -0.73
N GLY A 241 -13.16 4.85 -0.10
CA GLY A 241 -13.78 6.03 -0.70
C GLY A 241 -12.76 7.11 -1.10
N ALA A 242 -11.79 7.41 -0.23
CA ALA A 242 -10.73 8.38 -0.53
C ALA A 242 -9.85 7.97 -1.72
N LEU A 243 -9.50 6.68 -1.83
CA LEU A 243 -8.76 6.17 -2.99
C LEU A 243 -9.54 6.38 -4.29
N ILE A 244 -10.82 5.98 -4.31
CA ILE A 244 -11.69 6.10 -5.49
C ILE A 244 -11.89 7.57 -5.86
N ALA A 245 -12.18 8.44 -4.89
CA ALA A 245 -12.28 9.88 -5.12
C ALA A 245 -11.00 10.45 -5.74
N GLY A 246 -9.82 10.06 -5.23
CA GLY A 246 -8.54 10.52 -5.74
C GLY A 246 -8.30 10.09 -7.19
N LEU A 247 -8.64 8.84 -7.53
CA LEU A 247 -8.56 8.34 -8.91
C LEU A 247 -9.47 9.13 -9.86
N LEU A 248 -10.72 9.38 -9.45
CA LEU A 248 -11.71 10.10 -10.26
C LEU A 248 -11.31 11.57 -10.47
N ILE A 249 -10.87 12.26 -9.41
CA ILE A 249 -10.43 13.67 -9.47
C ILE A 249 -9.20 13.81 -10.37
N SER A 250 -8.22 12.91 -10.22
CA SER A 250 -6.99 12.89 -11.02
C SER A 250 -7.27 12.59 -12.51
N ASN A 251 -8.29 11.77 -12.80
CA ASN A 251 -8.75 11.53 -14.17
C ASN A 251 -9.52 12.72 -14.76
N ALA A 252 -10.34 13.40 -13.95
CA ALA A 252 -11.10 14.56 -14.39
C ALA A 252 -10.19 15.73 -14.80
N GLY A 253 -9.11 15.96 -14.06
CA GLY A 253 -8.09 16.98 -14.33
C GLY A 253 -8.54 18.43 -14.10
N HIS A 254 -9.82 18.75 -14.32
CA HIS A 254 -10.43 20.04 -14.03
C HIS A 254 -11.95 19.94 -13.83
N ILE A 255 -12.55 20.92 -13.13
CA ILE A 255 -14.00 21.14 -13.07
C ILE A 255 -14.27 22.54 -13.61
N GLY A 256 -14.87 22.63 -14.80
CA GLY A 256 -15.07 23.90 -15.49
C GLY A 256 -13.74 24.61 -15.72
N ARG A 257 -13.56 25.79 -15.09
CA ARG A 257 -12.32 26.57 -15.16
C ARG A 257 -11.32 26.26 -14.03
N ILE A 258 -11.68 25.44 -13.04
CA ILE A 258 -10.83 25.14 -11.88
C ILE A 258 -9.96 23.93 -12.18
N SER A 259 -8.64 24.05 -12.02
CA SER A 259 -7.72 22.92 -12.11
C SER A 259 -7.84 21.99 -10.91
N LEU A 260 -7.86 20.68 -11.16
CA LEU A 260 -7.80 19.62 -10.14
C LEU A 260 -6.43 18.93 -10.11
N GLU A 261 -5.41 19.54 -10.73
CA GLU A 261 -4.05 19.01 -10.71
C GLU A 261 -3.31 19.45 -9.45
N ALA A 262 -2.65 18.50 -8.80
CA ALA A 262 -1.76 18.74 -7.67
C ALA A 262 -0.33 18.30 -8.01
N PRO A 263 0.72 19.04 -7.58
CA PRO A 263 2.10 18.63 -7.76
C PRO A 263 2.38 17.26 -7.14
N VAL A 264 2.99 16.36 -7.93
CA VAL A 264 3.31 14.99 -7.49
C VAL A 264 4.19 14.97 -6.24
N GLN A 265 5.08 15.95 -6.07
CA GLN A 265 5.92 16.10 -4.88
C GLN A 265 5.09 16.36 -3.62
N THR A 266 4.09 17.24 -3.71
CA THR A 266 3.18 17.51 -2.58
C THR A 266 2.36 16.27 -2.25
N LEU A 267 1.81 15.60 -3.26
CA LEU A 267 1.03 14.38 -3.06
C LEU A 267 1.86 13.27 -2.42
N LYS A 268 3.11 13.06 -2.85
CA LYS A 268 4.01 12.09 -2.21
C LYS A 268 4.32 12.47 -0.77
N ALA A 269 4.57 13.74 -0.48
CA ALA A 269 4.83 14.20 0.89
C ALA A 269 3.61 14.00 1.81
N LEU A 270 2.41 14.38 1.36
CA LEU A 270 1.17 14.20 2.12
C LEU A 270 0.79 12.74 2.28
N ARG A 271 1.03 11.92 1.25
CA ARG A 271 0.88 10.46 1.30
C ARG A 271 1.78 9.87 2.38
N ASP A 272 3.07 10.22 2.36
CA ASP A 272 4.06 9.70 3.30
C ASP A 272 3.79 10.21 4.73
N LEU A 273 3.27 11.43 4.89
CA LEU A 273 2.76 11.91 6.18
C LEU A 273 1.55 11.11 6.66
N GLY A 274 0.54 10.92 5.79
CA GLY A 274 -0.69 10.19 6.13
C GLY A 274 -0.42 8.76 6.59
N ILE A 275 0.38 8.00 5.83
CA ILE A 275 0.75 6.63 6.20
C ILE A 275 1.58 6.60 7.50
N SER A 276 2.40 7.62 7.76
CA SER A 276 3.15 7.69 9.02
C SER A 276 2.22 7.91 10.22
N LEU A 277 1.24 8.80 10.12
CA LEU A 277 0.26 9.05 11.19
C LEU A 277 -0.60 7.81 11.45
N PHE A 278 -1.04 7.15 10.38
CA PHE A 278 -1.78 5.90 10.45
C PHE A 278 -0.99 4.79 11.16
N LEU A 279 0.27 4.58 10.76
CA LEU A 279 1.13 3.57 11.37
C LEU A 279 1.54 3.92 12.80
N ALA A 280 1.68 5.21 13.13
CA ALA A 280 1.96 5.65 14.49
C ALA A 280 0.84 5.30 15.47
N TYR A 281 -0.41 5.61 15.12
CA TYR A 281 -1.57 5.26 15.96
C TYR A 281 -1.76 3.74 16.07
N ASN A 282 -1.79 3.04 14.93
CA ASN A 282 -2.09 1.61 14.92
C ASN A 282 -0.95 0.75 15.48
N GLY A 283 0.30 1.14 15.26
CA GLY A 283 1.46 0.49 15.88
C GLY A 283 1.44 0.62 17.40
N LEU A 284 1.08 1.79 17.91
CA LEU A 284 0.98 2.03 19.35
C LEU A 284 -0.14 1.19 20.00
N ASN A 285 -1.30 1.07 19.34
CA ASN A 285 -2.35 0.16 19.84
C ASN A 285 -1.93 -1.31 19.77
N ALA A 286 -1.27 -1.71 18.69
CA ALA A 286 -0.77 -3.07 18.50
C ALA A 286 0.35 -3.46 19.49
N GLY A 287 1.13 -2.48 19.97
CA GLY A 287 2.26 -2.69 20.88
C GLY A 287 1.88 -3.35 22.21
N HIS A 288 0.66 -3.13 22.70
CA HIS A 288 0.16 -3.70 23.96
C HIS A 288 0.12 -5.25 23.95
N GLY A 289 -0.22 -5.85 22.80
CA GLY A 289 -0.27 -7.31 22.63
C GLY A 289 0.93 -7.91 21.89
N PHE A 290 1.90 -7.09 21.50
CA PHE A 290 2.97 -7.48 20.58
C PHE A 290 3.79 -8.69 21.06
N LEU A 291 4.26 -8.68 22.32
CA LEU A 291 5.08 -9.77 22.86
C LEU A 291 4.32 -11.08 22.98
N GLU A 292 3.03 -11.02 23.32
CA GLU A 292 2.18 -12.21 23.41
C GLU A 292 2.04 -12.88 22.03
N ILE A 293 1.79 -12.09 20.99
CA ILE A 293 1.67 -12.58 19.62
C ILE A 293 3.00 -13.13 19.13
N LEU A 294 4.10 -12.43 19.39
CA LEU A 294 5.42 -12.87 18.98
C LEU A 294 5.79 -14.20 19.66
N SER A 295 5.45 -14.36 20.95
CA SER A 295 5.66 -15.61 21.68
C SER A 295 4.77 -16.75 21.17
N LYS A 296 3.48 -16.47 20.92
CA LYS A 296 2.51 -17.49 20.51
C LYS A 296 2.67 -17.91 19.04
N TYR A 297 3.02 -16.96 18.17
CA TYR A 297 2.88 -17.09 16.73
C TYR A 297 4.09 -16.65 15.93
N GLY A 298 5.13 -16.05 16.53
CA GLY A 298 6.20 -15.36 15.80
C GLY A 298 6.86 -16.17 14.69
N PHE A 299 7.24 -17.41 14.96
CA PHE A 299 7.84 -18.30 13.95
C PHE A 299 6.84 -18.69 12.84
N VAL A 300 5.58 -18.93 13.20
CA VAL A 300 4.52 -19.29 12.25
C VAL A 300 4.19 -18.12 11.33
N ILE A 301 4.09 -16.90 11.88
CA ILE A 301 3.88 -15.64 11.13
C ILE A 301 4.96 -15.48 10.07
N PHE A 302 6.22 -15.69 10.46
CA PHE A 302 7.37 -15.60 9.56
C PHE A 302 7.23 -16.56 8.37
N ILE A 303 6.97 -17.85 8.64
CA ILE A 303 6.88 -18.87 7.59
C ILE A 303 5.72 -18.56 6.64
N ILE A 304 4.54 -18.26 7.20
CA ILE A 304 3.35 -17.98 6.41
C ILE A 304 3.57 -16.75 5.55
N GLY A 305 4.12 -15.67 6.11
CA GLY A 305 4.42 -14.44 5.36
C GLY A 305 5.40 -14.68 4.20
N ALA A 306 6.45 -15.47 4.43
CA ALA A 306 7.41 -15.84 3.39
C ALA A 306 6.75 -16.66 2.27
N ILE A 307 5.97 -17.70 2.62
CA ILE A 307 5.25 -18.53 1.66
C ILE A 307 4.26 -17.70 0.85
N MET A 308 3.44 -16.87 1.52
CA MET A 308 2.45 -16.01 0.85
C MET A 308 3.12 -15.07 -0.15
N SER A 309 4.24 -14.45 0.25
CA SER A 309 4.99 -13.56 -0.63
C SER A 309 5.53 -14.30 -1.86
N VAL A 310 6.26 -15.41 -1.67
CA VAL A 310 6.84 -16.16 -2.79
C VAL A 310 5.76 -16.71 -3.72
N ALA A 311 4.66 -17.24 -3.17
CA ALA A 311 3.57 -17.82 -3.94
C ALA A 311 2.86 -16.75 -4.80
N THR A 312 2.56 -15.59 -4.23
CA THR A 312 1.89 -14.49 -4.93
C THR A 312 2.78 -13.85 -6.00
N ILE A 313 4.07 -13.65 -5.73
CA ILE A 313 5.06 -13.19 -6.72
C ILE A 313 5.13 -14.17 -7.89
N THR A 314 5.22 -15.47 -7.59
CA THR A 314 5.32 -16.52 -8.62
C THR A 314 4.06 -16.53 -9.50
N VAL A 315 2.86 -16.44 -8.91
CA VAL A 315 1.61 -16.38 -9.69
C VAL A 315 1.53 -15.10 -10.53
N ALA A 316 1.90 -13.94 -9.99
CA ALA A 316 1.93 -12.69 -10.75
C ALA A 316 2.83 -12.81 -11.99
N PHE A 317 4.03 -13.36 -11.79
CA PHE A 317 4.99 -13.58 -12.85
C PHE A 317 4.49 -14.61 -13.87
N ILE A 318 3.89 -15.72 -13.43
CA ILE A 318 3.36 -16.75 -14.33
C ILE A 318 2.25 -16.18 -15.22
N ILE A 319 1.31 -15.45 -14.62
CA ILE A 319 0.20 -14.83 -15.36
C ILE A 319 0.76 -13.86 -16.40
N SER A 320 1.60 -12.92 -15.98
CA SER A 320 2.14 -11.90 -16.88
C SER A 320 3.06 -12.46 -17.97
N ARG A 321 4.00 -13.35 -17.63
CA ARG A 321 5.01 -13.88 -18.53
C ARG A 321 4.53 -15.03 -19.41
N TYR A 322 3.80 -16.00 -18.86
CA TYR A 322 3.48 -17.24 -19.58
C TYR A 322 2.06 -17.25 -20.15
N ILE A 323 1.09 -16.70 -19.41
CA ILE A 323 -0.30 -16.64 -19.91
C ILE A 323 -0.45 -15.51 -20.92
N PHE A 324 -0.03 -14.30 -20.55
CA PHE A 324 -0.15 -13.11 -21.41
C PHE A 324 1.08 -12.81 -22.26
N LYS A 325 2.15 -13.62 -22.13
CA LYS A 325 3.35 -13.58 -22.99
C LYS A 325 4.03 -12.21 -23.04
N LEU A 326 4.00 -11.46 -21.93
CA LEU A 326 4.69 -10.18 -21.85
C LEU A 326 6.21 -10.36 -21.94
N PRO A 327 6.95 -9.39 -22.53
CA PRO A 327 8.40 -9.31 -22.38
C PRO A 327 8.81 -9.39 -20.91
N LEU A 328 9.98 -9.93 -20.61
CA LEU A 328 10.41 -10.26 -19.26
C LEU A 328 10.36 -9.05 -18.34
N PHE A 329 10.94 -7.93 -18.76
CA PHE A 329 10.94 -6.70 -17.96
C PHE A 329 9.55 -6.07 -17.83
N ALA A 330 8.66 -6.24 -18.83
CA ALA A 330 7.24 -5.89 -18.70
C ALA A 330 6.51 -6.77 -17.69
N ALA A 331 6.76 -8.08 -17.70
CA ALA A 331 6.20 -9.04 -16.75
C ALA A 331 6.69 -8.76 -15.32
N LEU A 332 7.97 -8.46 -15.14
CA LEU A 332 8.53 -8.03 -13.86
C LEU A 332 7.93 -6.68 -13.43
N GLY A 333 7.78 -5.71 -14.33
CA GLY A 333 7.11 -4.44 -14.05
C GLY A 333 5.67 -4.64 -13.57
N ALA A 334 4.90 -5.46 -14.28
CA ALA A 334 3.54 -5.83 -13.89
C ALA A 334 3.50 -6.56 -12.53
N THR A 335 4.48 -7.43 -12.25
CA THR A 335 4.60 -8.18 -11.00
C THR A 335 4.92 -7.27 -9.81
N THR A 336 5.87 -6.34 -9.95
CA THR A 336 6.17 -5.34 -8.91
C THR A 336 4.96 -4.44 -8.62
N GLY A 337 4.18 -4.09 -9.65
CA GLY A 337 2.95 -3.31 -9.50
C GLY A 337 1.85 -4.09 -8.81
N ALA A 338 1.62 -5.35 -9.19
CA ALA A 338 0.63 -6.22 -8.55
C ALA A 338 0.96 -6.51 -7.08
N MET A 339 2.25 -6.60 -6.75
CA MET A 339 2.75 -6.68 -5.38
C MET A 339 2.78 -5.32 -4.68
N THR A 340 2.38 -4.21 -5.31
CA THR A 340 2.40 -2.86 -4.73
C THR A 340 3.76 -2.36 -4.22
N SER A 341 4.86 -2.93 -4.73
CA SER A 341 6.21 -2.73 -4.17
C SER A 341 7.04 -1.72 -4.97
N ALA A 342 7.00 -0.45 -4.56
CA ALA A 342 7.85 0.59 -5.16
C ALA A 342 9.38 0.33 -5.01
N PRO A 343 9.89 -0.25 -3.91
CA PRO A 343 11.32 -0.59 -3.79
C PRO A 343 11.80 -1.56 -4.86
N SER A 344 10.99 -2.58 -5.20
CA SER A 344 11.37 -3.55 -6.23
C SER A 344 11.30 -2.97 -7.64
N LEU A 345 10.40 -2.02 -7.90
CA LEU A 345 10.42 -1.24 -9.14
C LEU A 345 11.74 -0.46 -9.27
N ASN A 346 12.19 0.23 -8.22
CA ASN A 346 13.46 0.97 -8.28
C ASN A 346 14.65 0.06 -8.61
N VAL A 347 14.66 -1.16 -8.05
CA VAL A 347 15.67 -2.17 -8.38
C VAL A 347 15.52 -2.64 -9.83
N LEU A 348 14.30 -2.87 -10.31
CA LEU A 348 14.03 -3.25 -11.70
C LEU A 348 14.54 -2.19 -12.68
N VAL A 349 14.25 -0.90 -12.43
CA VAL A 349 14.77 0.21 -13.24
C VAL A 349 16.31 0.22 -13.24
N SER A 350 16.95 -0.04 -12.10
CA SER A 350 18.41 -0.04 -11.99
C SER A 350 19.12 -1.15 -12.80
N ILE A 351 18.43 -2.26 -13.09
CA ILE A 351 18.96 -3.38 -13.89
C ILE A 351 18.41 -3.41 -15.32
N SER A 352 17.51 -2.50 -15.66
CA SER A 352 16.89 -2.34 -16.98
C SER A 352 16.90 -0.85 -17.37
N ASP A 353 15.74 -0.21 -17.46
CA ASP A 353 15.57 1.25 -17.59
C ASP A 353 14.14 1.69 -17.19
N ASP A 354 13.80 2.96 -17.37
CA ASP A 354 12.48 3.52 -17.02
C ASP A 354 11.30 2.99 -17.86
N SER A 355 11.55 2.24 -18.94
CA SER A 355 10.49 1.69 -19.81
C SER A 355 9.60 0.66 -19.10
N VAL A 356 10.02 0.15 -17.95
CA VAL A 356 9.25 -0.78 -17.10
C VAL A 356 8.22 -0.08 -16.21
N THR A 357 8.38 1.23 -15.96
CA THR A 357 7.56 2.01 -15.03
C THR A 357 6.06 2.06 -15.41
N PRO A 358 5.67 2.17 -16.70
CA PRO A 358 4.26 2.14 -17.08
C PRO A 358 3.53 0.84 -16.67
N TYR A 359 4.21 -0.31 -16.73
CA TYR A 359 3.62 -1.61 -16.34
C TYR A 359 3.30 -1.66 -14.84
N TYR A 360 4.19 -1.11 -14.01
CA TYR A 360 3.93 -0.92 -12.58
C TYR A 360 2.75 0.03 -12.36
N ALA A 361 2.74 1.17 -13.06
CA ALA A 361 1.76 2.23 -12.88
C ALA A 361 0.32 1.82 -13.22
N VAL A 362 0.14 0.80 -14.08
CA VAL A 362 -1.20 0.24 -14.38
C VAL A 362 -1.60 -0.83 -13.36
N CYS A 363 -0.70 -1.74 -13.00
CA CYS A 363 -1.02 -2.82 -12.05
C CYS A 363 -1.25 -2.32 -10.63
N GLN A 364 -0.44 -1.36 -10.16
CA GLN A 364 -0.47 -0.91 -8.76
C GLN A 364 -1.86 -0.40 -8.33
N PRO A 365 -2.57 0.45 -9.08
CA PRO A 365 -3.89 0.92 -8.68
C PRO A 365 -4.93 -0.20 -8.68
N ILE A 366 -4.89 -1.12 -9.65
CA ILE A 366 -5.79 -2.29 -9.72
C ILE A 366 -5.60 -3.16 -8.48
N ALA A 367 -4.35 -3.51 -8.17
CA ALA A 367 -4.01 -4.31 -7.01
C ALA A 367 -4.40 -3.59 -5.70
N THR A 368 -4.14 -2.29 -5.60
CA THR A 368 -4.47 -1.50 -4.40
C THR A 368 -5.97 -1.49 -4.13
N ILE A 369 -6.80 -1.25 -5.16
CA ILE A 369 -8.27 -1.30 -5.03
C ILE A 369 -8.70 -2.69 -4.59
N ALA A 370 -8.25 -3.74 -5.29
CA ALA A 370 -8.64 -5.11 -4.99
C ALA A 370 -8.20 -5.55 -3.56
N LEU A 371 -7.04 -5.10 -3.10
CA LEU A 371 -6.52 -5.39 -1.75
C LEU A 371 -7.23 -4.62 -0.64
N ILE A 372 -7.88 -3.49 -0.93
CA ILE A 372 -8.78 -2.82 0.02
C ILE A 372 -10.06 -3.64 0.20
N LEU A 373 -10.57 -4.26 -0.87
CA LEU A 373 -11.78 -5.09 -0.82
C LEU A 373 -11.55 -6.48 -0.21
N LEU A 374 -10.31 -6.97 -0.29
CA LEU A 374 -9.97 -8.32 0.15
C LEU A 374 -10.34 -8.62 1.61
N PRO A 375 -10.01 -7.77 2.62
CA PRO A 375 -10.41 -8.00 4.00
C PRO A 375 -11.92 -8.20 4.18
N GLU A 376 -12.73 -7.42 3.47
CA GLU A 376 -14.19 -7.46 3.55
C GLU A 376 -14.74 -8.79 3.03
N ILE A 377 -14.20 -9.25 1.89
CA ILE A 377 -14.54 -10.55 1.29
C ILE A 377 -14.11 -11.70 2.22
N VAL A 378 -12.89 -11.64 2.76
CA VAL A 378 -12.35 -12.70 3.62
C VAL A 378 -13.12 -12.78 4.94
N VAL A 379 -13.44 -11.65 5.57
CA VAL A 379 -14.25 -11.61 6.79
C VAL A 379 -15.63 -12.20 6.51
N TYR A 380 -16.28 -11.82 5.41
CA TYR A 380 -17.56 -12.39 5.00
C TYR A 380 -17.53 -13.91 4.76
N ILE A 381 -16.43 -14.45 4.23
CA ILE A 381 -16.28 -15.90 4.00
C ILE A 381 -16.03 -16.67 5.32
N LEU A 382 -15.43 -16.01 6.32
CA LEU A 382 -15.02 -16.64 7.59
C LEU A 382 -16.01 -16.42 8.74
N SER A 383 -16.93 -15.46 8.61
CA SER A 383 -18.11 -15.29 9.46
C SER A 383 -19.16 -16.35 9.17
#